data_AF-A0ABD1GVA6-F1
#
_entry.id   AF-A0ABD1GVA6-F1
#
_cell.length_a   1.000
_cell.length_b   1.000
_cell.length_c   1.000
_cell.angle_alpha   90.00
_cell.angle_beta   90.00
_cell.angle_gamma   90.00
#
_symmetry.space_group_name_H-M   'P 1'
#
loop_
_entity.id
_entity.type
_entity.pdbx_description
1 polymer ?
#
loop_
_entity_poly.entity_id
_entity_poly.type
_entity_poly.pdbx_seq_one_letter_code
_entity_poly.pdbx_strand_id
1 'polypeptide(L)'
;MDVATYAAESWEIHVMRFLDDEQSWHLFHHKVFGDQDCPHELRRVGEKIVKGCGGLPLSIVTVAGLLSRIPRTLKLWQQIEVNDGQLGSILSLSYNHLPPHLRKCLWYMAGFPQDYEIHASELINFG
;
A
#
# COMPACT_ATOMS: atom_id res chain seq x y z
N MET A 1 33.26 -11.52 0.07
CA MET A 1 32.89 -11.64 -1.35
C MET A 1 31.39 -11.55 -1.40
N ASP A 2 30.88 -10.50 -2.02
CA ASP A 2 29.48 -10.09 -1.97
C ASP A 2 28.64 -11.00 -2.88
N VAL A 3 27.47 -11.44 -2.42
CA VAL A 3 26.58 -12.35 -3.16
C VAL A 3 26.21 -11.74 -4.52
N ALA A 4 26.20 -10.41 -4.60
CA ALA A 4 25.99 -9.65 -5.82
C ALA A 4 27.01 -9.93 -6.94
N THR A 5 28.26 -10.28 -6.61
CA THR A 5 29.32 -10.46 -7.61
C THR A 5 29.26 -11.78 -8.38
N TYR A 6 28.61 -12.82 -7.85
CA TYR A 6 28.51 -14.12 -8.51
C TYR A 6 27.35 -14.21 -9.51
N ALA A 7 26.28 -13.44 -9.30
CA ALA A 7 25.08 -13.49 -10.15
C ALA A 7 25.20 -12.71 -11.47
N ALA A 8 26.15 -11.78 -11.57
CA ALA A 8 26.27 -10.84 -12.69
C ALA A 8 26.76 -11.49 -14.01
N GLU A 9 27.34 -12.69 -13.97
CA GLU A 9 27.85 -13.35 -15.18
C GLU A 9 26.79 -14.12 -15.97
N SER A 10 25.56 -14.27 -15.45
CA SER A 10 24.51 -15.06 -16.13
C SER A 10 23.08 -14.54 -16.06
N TRP A 11 22.80 -13.40 -15.39
CA TRP A 11 21.44 -12.92 -15.17
C TRP A 11 21.26 -11.52 -15.73
N GLU A 12 20.47 -11.36 -16.79
CA GLU A 12 19.95 -10.06 -17.20
C GLU A 12 19.15 -9.48 -16.02
N ILE A 13 19.66 -8.41 -15.43
CA ILE A 13 18.99 -7.73 -14.31
C ILE A 13 17.72 -7.07 -14.86
N HIS A 14 16.56 -7.64 -14.54
CA HIS A 14 15.29 -7.02 -14.86
C HIS A 14 14.96 -5.92 -13.85
N VAL A 15 15.12 -4.65 -14.25
CA VAL A 15 14.71 -3.50 -13.44
C VAL A 15 13.19 -3.34 -13.55
N MET A 16 12.48 -3.57 -12.45
CA MET A 16 11.06 -3.28 -12.36
C MET A 16 10.83 -1.76 -12.39
N ARG A 17 9.99 -1.31 -13.33
CA ARG A 17 9.60 0.10 -13.45
C ARG A 17 8.45 0.46 -12.52
N PHE A 18 8.40 1.72 -12.11
CA PHE A 18 7.20 2.32 -11.51
C PHE A 18 6.06 2.37 -12.53
N LEU A 19 4.83 2.41 -12.02
CA LEU A 19 3.64 2.62 -12.83
C LEU A 19 3.57 4.07 -13.30
N ASP A 20 3.10 4.29 -14.52
CA ASP A 20 2.72 5.62 -14.99
C ASP A 20 1.41 6.10 -14.32
N ASP A 21 1.02 7.35 -14.58
CA ASP A 21 -0.16 7.96 -13.97
C ASP A 21 -1.46 7.21 -14.31
N GLU A 22 -1.58 6.69 -15.54
CA GLU A 22 -2.77 5.97 -16.01
C GLU A 22 -2.88 4.58 -15.36
N GLN A 23 -1.79 3.83 -15.36
CA GLN A 23 -1.68 2.53 -14.68
C GLN A 23 -1.90 2.67 -13.18
N SER A 24 -1.34 3.70 -12.57
CA SER A 24 -1.49 3.99 -11.14
C SER A 24 -2.95 4.28 -10.80
N TRP A 25 -3.60 5.13 -11.60
CA TRP A 25 -5.02 5.43 -11.43
C TRP A 25 -5.88 4.19 -11.63
N HIS A 26 -5.62 3.38 -12.66
CA HIS A 26 -6.37 2.16 -12.93
C HIS A 26 -6.28 1.17 -11.77
N LEU A 27 -5.07 0.92 -11.25
CA LEU A 27 -4.86 0.07 -10.08
C LEU A 27 -5.61 0.59 -8.85
N PHE A 28 -5.49 1.90 -8.57
CA PHE A 28 -6.19 2.54 -7.47
C PHE A 28 -7.71 2.38 -7.59
N HIS A 29 -8.26 2.72 -8.77
CA HIS A 29 -9.68 2.68 -9.05
C HIS A 29 -10.24 1.28 -8.79
N HIS A 30 -9.60 0.26 -9.38
CA HIS A 30 -10.01 -1.13 -9.22
C HIS A 30 -9.96 -1.56 -7.74
N LYS A 31 -8.96 -1.12 -6.97
CA LYS A 31 -8.85 -1.47 -5.54
C LYS A 31 -9.86 -0.75 -4.64
N VAL A 32 -10.29 0.46 -4.97
CA VAL A 32 -11.22 1.25 -4.13
C VAL A 32 -12.69 1.02 -4.52
N PHE A 33 -12.97 0.96 -5.82
CA PHE A 33 -14.33 0.94 -6.36
C PHE A 33 -14.72 -0.41 -6.98
N GLY A 34 -13.76 -1.30 -7.25
CA GLY A 34 -14.03 -2.54 -7.99
C GLY A 34 -14.55 -2.21 -9.39
N ASP A 35 -15.71 -2.76 -9.73
CA ASP A 35 -16.40 -2.51 -11.00
C ASP A 35 -17.33 -1.28 -10.95
N GLN A 36 -17.45 -0.63 -9.79
CA GLN A 36 -18.26 0.59 -9.65
C GLN A 36 -17.49 1.81 -10.16
N ASP A 37 -18.22 2.80 -10.66
CA ASP A 37 -17.64 4.08 -11.04
C ASP A 37 -17.21 4.90 -9.82
N CYS A 38 -16.10 5.63 -9.96
CA CYS A 38 -15.68 6.65 -9.01
C CYS A 38 -16.63 7.86 -9.04
N PRO A 39 -17.23 8.27 -7.91
CA PRO A 39 -18.04 9.48 -7.84
C PRO A 39 -17.26 10.71 -8.30
N HIS A 40 -17.88 11.56 -9.13
CA HIS A 40 -17.23 12.74 -9.71
C HIS A 40 -16.56 13.66 -8.67
N GLU A 41 -17.18 13.81 -7.50
CA GLU A 41 -16.65 14.64 -6.40
C GLU A 41 -15.33 14.10 -5.82
N LEU A 42 -15.13 12.78 -5.88
CA LEU A 42 -13.93 12.11 -5.34
C LEU A 42 -12.81 11.98 -6.36
N ARG A 43 -13.12 12.10 -7.65
CA ARG A 43 -12.15 11.89 -8.74
C ARG A 43 -10.88 12.72 -8.54
N ARG A 44 -11.03 14.03 -8.38
CA ARG A 44 -9.91 14.97 -8.31
C ARG A 44 -9.04 14.75 -7.07
N VAL A 45 -9.64 14.46 -5.92
CA VAL A 45 -8.89 14.18 -4.69
C VAL A 45 -8.21 12.81 -4.77
N GLY A 46 -8.86 11.81 -5.38
CA GLY A 46 -8.26 10.52 -5.64
C GLY A 46 -7.01 10.62 -6.52
N GLU A 47 -7.09 11.36 -7.64
CA GLU A 47 -5.94 11.53 -8.54
C GLU A 47 -4.75 12.20 -7.83
N LYS A 48 -5.02 13.19 -6.97
CA LYS A 48 -3.99 13.84 -6.15
C LYS A 48 -3.31 12.83 -5.20
N ILE A 49 -4.10 11.98 -4.54
CA ILE A 49 -3.60 10.95 -3.62
C ILE A 49 -2.74 9.93 -4.37
N VAL A 50 -3.23 9.43 -5.51
CA VAL A 50 -2.51 8.46 -6.36
C VAL A 50 -1.19 9.05 -6.86
N LYS A 51 -1.20 10.32 -7.29
CA LYS A 51 0.02 11.02 -7.69
C LYS A 51 1.04 11.10 -6.55
N GLY A 52 0.57 11.32 -5.32
CA GLY A 52 1.42 11.29 -4.12
C GLY A 52 2.12 9.93 -3.89
N CYS A 53 1.59 8.83 -4.43
CA CYS A 53 2.17 7.50 -4.29
C CYS A 53 3.40 7.26 -5.20
N GLY A 54 3.70 8.16 -6.14
CA GLY A 54 4.91 8.11 -6.97
C GLY A 54 5.02 6.87 -7.86
N GLY A 55 3.89 6.28 -8.27
CA GLY A 55 3.85 5.10 -9.14
C GLY A 55 4.27 3.78 -8.47
N LEU A 56 4.53 3.75 -7.15
CA LEU A 56 4.89 2.52 -6.45
C LEU A 56 3.63 1.67 -6.21
N PRO A 57 3.52 0.44 -6.78
CA PRO A 57 2.30 -0.36 -6.67
C PRO A 57 1.88 -0.63 -5.22
N LEU A 58 2.84 -0.90 -4.34
CA LEU A 58 2.58 -1.17 -2.93
C LEU A 58 2.00 0.05 -2.21
N SER A 59 2.52 1.25 -2.47
CA SER A 59 1.97 2.51 -1.95
C SER A 59 0.52 2.71 -2.39
N ILE A 60 0.24 2.51 -3.68
CA ILE A 60 -1.09 2.69 -4.26
C ILE A 60 -2.10 1.72 -3.63
N VAL A 61 -1.75 0.43 -3.55
CA VAL A 61 -2.63 -0.60 -2.96
C VAL A 61 -2.87 -0.35 -1.47
N THR A 62 -1.84 0.11 -0.76
CA THR A 62 -1.94 0.42 0.68
C THR A 62 -2.92 1.56 0.93
N VAL A 63 -2.79 2.67 0.21
CA VAL A 63 -3.72 3.81 0.33
C VAL A 63 -5.11 3.45 -0.16
N ALA A 64 -5.23 2.69 -1.25
CA ALA A 64 -6.52 2.21 -1.74
C ALA A 64 -7.24 1.36 -0.68
N GLY A 65 -6.52 0.44 -0.02
CA GLY A 65 -7.06 -0.37 1.07
C GLY A 65 -7.43 0.41 2.33
N LEU A 66 -6.79 1.56 2.57
CA LEU A 66 -7.23 2.50 3.61
C LEU A 66 -8.55 3.18 3.19
N LEU A 67 -8.59 3.74 1.98
CA LEU A 67 -9.74 4.49 1.47
C LEU A 67 -10.98 3.63 1.27
N SER A 68 -10.81 2.33 0.99
CA SER A 68 -11.93 1.39 0.87
C SER A 68 -12.63 1.10 2.20
N ARG A 69 -12.00 1.42 3.33
CA ARG A 69 -12.52 1.16 4.69
C ARG A 69 -13.10 2.40 5.38
N ILE A 70 -12.90 3.59 4.83
CA ILE A 70 -13.46 4.84 5.35
C ILE A 70 -14.64 5.31 4.47
N PRO A 71 -15.58 6.10 5.02
CA PRO A 71 -16.66 6.65 4.21
C PRO A 71 -16.14 7.45 3.00
N ARG A 72 -16.76 7.21 1.84
CA ARG A 72 -16.45 7.85 0.55
C ARG A 72 -16.94 9.30 0.52
N THR A 73 -16.35 10.15 1.36
CA THR A 73 -16.69 11.58 1.47
C THR A 73 -15.49 12.44 1.15
N LEU A 74 -15.72 13.56 0.45
CA LEU A 74 -14.66 14.48 0.04
C LEU A 74 -13.81 14.94 1.24
N LYS A 75 -14.47 15.27 2.36
CA LYS A 75 -13.81 15.74 3.58
C LYS A 75 -12.80 14.73 4.13
N LEU A 76 -13.15 13.45 4.19
CA LEU A 76 -12.26 12.41 4.72
C LEU A 76 -11.10 12.13 3.76
N TRP A 77 -11.37 12.10 2.46
CA TRP A 77 -10.31 11.87 1.47
C TRP A 77 -9.31 13.04 1.44
N GLN A 78 -9.76 14.28 1.65
CA GLN A 78 -8.88 15.44 1.75
C GLN A 78 -7.95 15.43 2.96
N GLN A 79 -8.27 14.66 4.01
CA GLN A 79 -7.39 14.48 5.18
C GLN A 79 -6.25 13.49 4.93
N ILE A 80 -6.30 12.75 3.81
CA ILE A 80 -5.25 11.81 3.44
C ILE A 80 -4.14 12.55 2.71
N GLU A 81 -3.08 12.84 3.44
CA GLU A 81 -1.86 13.44 2.90
C GLU A 81 -0.86 12.33 2.53
N VAL A 82 -0.57 12.23 1.23
CA VAL A 82 0.46 11.34 0.71
C VAL A 82 1.57 12.21 0.12
N ASN A 83 2.74 12.19 0.76
CA ASN A 83 3.89 12.98 0.34
C ASN A 83 4.98 12.08 -0.27
N ASP A 84 5.38 12.43 -1.49
CA ASP A 84 6.62 12.03 -2.17
C ASP A 84 6.89 10.52 -2.27
N GLY A 85 5.85 9.68 -2.39
CA GLY A 85 6.00 8.24 -2.56
C GLY A 85 6.70 7.54 -1.39
N GLN A 86 6.89 8.22 -0.25
CA GLN A 86 7.57 7.66 0.91
C GLN A 86 6.69 6.57 1.52
N LEU A 87 6.99 5.31 1.19
CA LEU A 87 6.22 4.15 1.65
C LEU A 87 6.05 4.16 3.19
N GLY A 88 7.06 4.61 3.95
CA GLY A 88 6.98 4.71 5.40
C GLY A 88 5.85 5.62 5.91
N SER A 89 5.62 6.77 5.26
CA SER A 89 4.55 7.69 5.66
C SER A 89 3.16 7.09 5.38
N ILE A 90 3.02 6.42 4.24
CA ILE A 90 1.80 5.71 3.82
C ILE A 90 1.47 4.52 4.74
N LEU A 91 2.49 3.74 5.10
CA LEU A 91 2.34 2.63 6.03
C LEU A 91 1.95 3.12 7.43
N SER A 92 2.59 4.20 7.90
CA SER A 92 2.24 4.83 9.18
C SER A 92 0.80 5.36 9.19
N LEU A 93 0.39 6.06 8.13
CA LEU A 93 -0.99 6.52 7.93
C LEU A 93 -1.97 5.34 7.99
N SER A 94 -1.67 4.25 7.28
CA SER A 94 -2.54 3.06 7.24
C SER A 94 -2.62 2.38 8.60
N TYR A 95 -1.50 2.25 9.30
CA TYR A 95 -1.44 1.69 10.65
C TYR A 95 -2.26 2.49 11.66
N ASN A 96 -2.17 3.82 11.62
CA ASN A 96 -2.90 4.71 12.54
C ASN A 96 -4.41 4.66 12.37
N HIS A 97 -4.89 4.33 11.16
CA HIS A 97 -6.32 4.18 10.86
C HIS A 97 -6.85 2.76 11.08
N LEU A 98 -6.00 1.81 11.51
CA LEU A 98 -6.48 0.46 11.84
C LEU A 98 -7.31 0.46 13.14
N PRO A 99 -8.39 -0.33 13.19
CA PRO A 99 -9.06 -0.68 14.44
C PRO A 99 -8.07 -1.19 15.50
N PRO A 100 -8.27 -0.88 16.79
CA PRO A 100 -7.31 -1.22 17.85
C PRO A 100 -6.91 -2.70 17.91
N HIS A 101 -7.84 -3.62 17.65
CA HIS A 101 -7.56 -5.06 17.65
C HIS A 101 -6.62 -5.47 16.50
N LEU A 102 -6.83 -4.95 15.28
CA LEU A 102 -5.95 -5.24 14.14
C LEU A 102 -4.57 -4.63 14.31
N ARG A 103 -4.48 -3.46 14.97
CA ARG A 103 -3.20 -2.83 15.31
C ARG A 103 -2.36 -3.72 16.22
N LYS A 104 -2.99 -4.34 17.23
CA LYS A 104 -2.34 -5.33 18.10
C LYS A 104 -1.86 -6.55 17.30
N CYS A 105 -2.70 -7.08 16.39
CA CYS A 105 -2.29 -8.18 15.50
C CYS A 105 -1.05 -7.82 14.67
N LEU A 106 -0.98 -6.60 14.12
CA LEU A 106 0.21 -6.15 13.37
C LEU A 106 1.45 -6.07 14.25
N TRP A 107 1.29 -5.62 15.50
CA TRP A 107 2.38 -5.55 16.45
C TRP A 107 2.92 -6.94 16.81
N TYR A 108 2.05 -7.94 16.97
CA TYR A 108 2.49 -9.33 17.15
C TYR A 108 3.28 -9.85 15.95
N MET A 109 2.84 -9.56 14.73
CA MET A 109 3.57 -9.93 13.51
C MET A 109 4.98 -9.30 13.46
N ALA A 110 5.16 -8.10 14.02
CA ALA A 110 6.47 -7.44 14.08
C ALA A 110 7.48 -8.14 15.05
N GLY A 111 7.03 -9.10 15.86
CA GLY A 111 7.89 -9.90 16.73
C GLY A 111 8.60 -11.05 16.03
N PHE A 112 8.20 -11.41 14.80
CA PHE A 112 8.84 -12.47 14.02
C PHE A 112 10.11 -11.97 13.33
N PRO A 113 11.08 -12.86 13.02
CA PRO A 113 12.26 -12.49 12.25
C PRO A 113 11.89 -11.95 10.87
N GLN A 114 12.79 -11.13 10.31
CA GLN A 114 12.65 -10.65 8.94
C GLN A 114 12.54 -11.83 7.96
N ASP A 115 11.63 -11.73 7.00
CA ASP A 115 11.38 -12.73 5.95
C ASP A 115 10.95 -14.12 6.46
N TYR A 116 10.50 -14.20 7.72
CA TYR A 116 9.94 -15.41 8.29
C TYR A 116 8.56 -15.72 7.71
N GLU A 117 8.34 -16.98 7.32
CA GLU A 117 7.04 -17.48 6.90
C GLU A 117 6.16 -17.72 8.12
N ILE A 118 5.19 -16.82 8.36
CA ILE A 118 4.27 -16.95 9.49
C ILE A 118 3.03 -17.74 9.05
N HIS A 119 2.81 -18.92 9.64
CA HIS A 119 1.57 -19.66 9.42
C HIS A 119 0.38 -18.99 10.13
N ALA A 120 -0.76 -18.86 9.45
CA ALA A 120 -1.94 -18.19 10.01
C ALA A 120 -2.44 -18.83 11.32
N SER A 121 -2.32 -20.15 11.46
CA SER A 121 -2.64 -20.88 12.69
C SER A 121 -1.78 -20.44 13.88
N GLU A 122 -0.52 -20.08 13.65
CA GLU A 122 0.36 -19.61 14.72
C GLU A 122 -0.11 -18.24 15.24
N LEU A 123 -0.52 -17.33 14.36
CA LEU A 123 -1.05 -16.03 14.75
C LEU A 123 -2.39 -16.13 15.47
N ILE A 124 -3.28 -17.02 15.02
CA ILE A 124 -4.61 -17.20 15.61
C ILE A 124 -4.51 -17.81 17.01
N ASN A 125 -3.61 -18.77 17.21
CA ASN A 125 -3.45 -19.45 18.51
C ASN A 125 -2.61 -18.65 19.51
N PHE A 126 -1.97 -17.56 19.09
CA PHE A 126 -1.19 -16.67 19.97
C PHE A 126 -2.05 -15.63 20.71
N GLY A 127 -3.27 -15.37 20.24
CA GLY A 127 -4.14 -14.26 20.67
C GLY A 127 -5.24 -14.63 21.66
#